data_AF-A0A251XID7-F1
#
_entry.id   AF-A0A251XID7-F1
#
_cell.length_a   1.000
_cell.length_b   1.000
_cell.length_c   1.000
_cell.angle_alpha   90.00
_cell.angle_beta   90.00
_cell.angle_gamma   90.00
#
_symmetry.space_group_name_H-M   'P 1'
#
loop_
_entity.id
_entity.type
_entity.pdbx_description
1 polymer ?
#
loop_
_entity_poly.entity_id
_entity_poly.type
_entity_poly.pdbx_seq_one_letter_code
_entity_poly.pdbx_strand_id
1 'polypeptide(L)'
;MVVNYRNKAARAEKLVAKLVEGGTKAIAVGADLTDPESVDRLMETVRAELGGLDVLVLNASGGMESGMAEDYAMTLNRDAQLNVLRSALPLLTEGGRVVFVTSHQAHFIRTTETMPEYEAVARSKRAGEDALRELIPELDERASASSSSPAT
;
A
#
# COMPACT_ATOMS: atom_id res chain seq x y z
N MET A 1 -1.72 13.54 -6.56
CA MET A 1 -1.00 12.28 -6.26
C MET A 1 -0.17 12.45 -4.99
N VAL A 2 -0.17 11.45 -4.11
CA VAL A 2 0.68 11.40 -2.91
C VAL A 2 1.67 10.26 -3.06
N VAL A 3 2.96 10.53 -2.88
CA VAL A 3 4.04 9.52 -2.88
C VAL A 3 4.52 9.31 -1.45
N ASN A 4 4.19 8.16 -0.87
CA ASN A 4 4.76 7.78 0.43
C ASN A 4 6.24 7.39 0.30
N TYR A 5 7.04 7.76 1.31
CA TYR A 5 8.36 7.19 1.53
C TYR A 5 8.61 6.96 3.03
N ARG A 6 9.47 5.99 3.35
CA ARG A 6 10.01 5.81 4.71
C ARG A 6 11.40 6.45 4.86
N ASN A 7 12.38 5.94 4.11
CA ASN A 7 13.80 6.31 4.27
C ASN A 7 14.43 7.03 3.05
N LYS A 8 13.66 7.25 1.96
CA LYS A 8 14.20 7.71 0.67
C LYS A 8 13.62 9.06 0.23
N ALA A 9 13.57 10.03 1.16
CA ALA A 9 13.02 11.38 0.95
C ALA A 9 13.51 12.02 -0.36
N ALA A 10 14.82 12.15 -0.52
CA ALA A 10 15.42 12.78 -1.72
C ALA A 10 15.01 12.11 -3.05
N ARG A 11 14.79 10.79 -3.06
CA ARG A 11 14.31 10.07 -4.25
C ARG A 11 12.84 10.36 -4.52
N ALA A 12 12.01 10.39 -3.48
CA ALA A 12 10.58 10.71 -3.58
C ALA A 12 10.37 12.16 -4.03
N GLU A 13 11.09 13.10 -3.42
CA GLU A 13 11.07 14.52 -3.79
C GLU A 13 11.51 14.75 -5.22
N LYS A 14 12.59 14.08 -5.67
CA LYS A 14 13.03 14.14 -7.08
C LYS A 14 11.98 13.60 -8.05
N LEU A 15 11.27 12.53 -7.69
CA LEU A 15 10.16 12.00 -8.51
C LEU A 15 9.01 13.02 -8.57
N VAL A 16 8.62 13.57 -7.42
CA VAL A 16 7.55 14.55 -7.32
C VAL A 16 7.86 15.81 -8.13
N ALA A 17 9.09 16.32 -8.05
CA ALA A 17 9.53 17.48 -8.84
C ALA A 17 9.32 17.23 -10.34
N LYS A 18 9.75 16.08 -10.86
CA LYS A 18 9.53 15.70 -12.27
C LYS A 18 8.07 15.61 -12.67
N LEU A 19 7.21 15.14 -11.77
CA LEU A 19 5.78 15.02 -12.03
C LEU A 19 5.11 16.40 -12.04
N VAL A 20 5.52 17.29 -11.14
CA VAL A 20 5.06 18.68 -11.11
C VAL A 20 5.54 19.45 -12.34
N GLU A 21 6.79 19.27 -12.78
CA GLU A 21 7.30 19.81 -14.06
C GLU A 21 6.45 19.32 -15.26
N GLY A 22 5.95 18.09 -15.19
CA GLY A 22 5.02 17.51 -16.17
C GLY A 22 3.55 17.92 -15.99
N GLY A 23 3.24 18.85 -15.08
CA GLY A 23 1.88 19.36 -14.84
C GLY A 23 1.00 18.52 -13.90
N THR A 24 1.55 17.48 -13.27
CA THR A 24 0.80 16.65 -12.29
C THR A 24 0.89 17.28 -10.90
N LYS A 25 -0.26 17.49 -10.23
CA LYS A 25 -0.27 17.82 -8.79
C LYS A 25 0.23 16.61 -7.99
N ALA A 26 1.44 16.69 -7.45
CA ALA A 26 2.06 15.62 -6.67
C ALA A 26 2.77 16.15 -5.42
N ILE A 27 2.76 15.37 -4.33
CA ILE A 27 3.52 15.65 -3.11
C ILE A 27 4.21 14.38 -2.59
N ALA A 28 5.32 14.53 -1.88
CA ALA A 28 6.01 13.44 -1.19
C ALA A 28 5.68 13.51 0.31
N VAL A 29 5.29 12.38 0.91
CA VAL A 29 4.91 12.32 2.33
C VAL A 29 5.72 11.23 3.02
N GLY A 30 6.48 11.62 4.04
CA GLY A 30 7.19 10.69 4.90
C GLY A 30 6.22 9.97 5.83
N ALA A 31 6.12 8.65 5.72
CA ALA A 31 5.40 7.85 6.72
C ALA A 31 5.98 6.43 6.80
N ASP A 32 6.11 5.93 8.03
CA ASP A 32 6.44 4.55 8.32
C ASP A 32 5.14 3.73 8.36
N LEU A 33 4.95 2.84 7.40
CA LEU A 33 3.70 2.08 7.28
C LEU A 33 3.55 1.01 8.37
N THR A 34 4.60 0.70 9.13
CA THR A 34 4.52 -0.19 10.29
C THR A 34 4.08 0.55 11.56
N ASP A 35 3.99 1.89 11.53
CA ASP A 35 3.51 2.72 12.64
C ASP A 35 2.07 3.21 12.35
N PRO A 36 1.06 2.75 13.12
CA PRO A 36 -0.32 3.18 12.94
C PRO A 36 -0.52 4.69 12.97
N GLU A 37 0.15 5.42 13.88
CA GLU A 37 -0.01 6.88 13.96
C GLU A 37 0.57 7.57 12.73
N SER A 38 1.64 7.02 12.16
CA SER A 38 2.21 7.51 10.91
C SER A 38 1.29 7.26 9.72
N VAL A 39 0.56 6.15 9.71
CA VAL A 39 -0.46 5.86 8.69
C VAL A 39 -1.64 6.83 8.84
N ASP A 40 -2.10 7.10 10.06
CA ASP A 40 -3.18 8.06 10.30
C ASP A 40 -2.83 9.47 9.80
N ARG A 41 -1.61 9.96 10.10
CA ARG A 41 -1.11 11.24 9.57
C ARG A 41 -1.01 11.25 8.04
N LEU A 42 -0.61 10.13 7.44
CA LEU A 42 -0.60 9.98 5.98
C LEU A 42 -2.01 10.07 5.40
N MET A 43 -3.00 9.39 6.00
CA MET A 43 -4.39 9.42 5.52
C MET A 43 -5.02 10.81 5.68
N GLU A 44 -4.71 11.53 6.75
CA GLU A 44 -5.16 12.92 6.92
C GLU A 44 -4.58 13.84 5.84
N THR A 45 -3.29 13.67 5.53
CA THR A 45 -2.65 14.41 4.44
C THR A 45 -3.32 14.09 3.09
N VAL A 46 -3.60 12.81 2.83
CA VAL A 46 -4.32 12.38 1.61
C VAL A 46 -5.70 13.03 1.53
N ARG A 47 -6.46 13.02 2.64
CA ARG A 47 -7.78 13.66 2.72
C ARG A 47 -7.70 15.15 2.41
N ALA A 48 -6.77 15.87 3.04
CA ALA A 48 -6.62 17.30 2.86
C ALA A 48 -6.22 17.68 1.42
N GLU A 49 -5.35 16.88 0.79
CA GLU A 49 -4.75 17.23 -0.49
C GLU A 49 -5.50 16.72 -1.72
N LEU A 50 -6.18 15.59 -1.58
CA LEU A 50 -6.86 14.90 -2.68
C LEU A 50 -8.38 14.83 -2.49
N GLY A 51 -8.90 14.96 -1.27
CA GLY A 51 -10.34 14.80 -0.96
C GLY A 51 -10.85 13.35 -1.03
N GLY A 52 -10.16 12.47 -1.75
CA GLY A 52 -10.45 11.05 -1.90
C GLY A 52 -9.36 10.33 -2.71
N LEU A 53 -9.56 9.03 -2.93
CA LEU A 53 -8.64 8.15 -3.64
C LEU A 53 -9.37 7.34 -4.71
N ASP A 54 -9.04 7.56 -5.98
CA ASP A 54 -9.48 6.69 -7.07
C ASP A 54 -8.60 5.44 -7.19
N VAL A 55 -7.32 5.57 -6.82
CA VAL A 55 -6.34 4.48 -6.90
C VAL A 55 -5.46 4.48 -5.66
N LEU A 56 -5.38 3.32 -5.00
CA LEU A 56 -4.41 3.02 -3.94
C LEU A 56 -3.41 1.99 -4.47
N VAL A 57 -2.11 2.32 -4.43
CA VAL A 57 -1.04 1.40 -4.81
C VAL A 57 -0.25 0.97 -3.57
N LEU A 58 -0.45 -0.26 -3.16
CA LEU A 58 0.24 -0.94 -2.06
C LEU A 58 1.55 -1.54 -2.59
N ASN A 59 2.64 -0.77 -2.50
CA ASN A 59 3.93 -1.14 -3.11
C ASN A 59 5.09 -1.26 -2.11
N ALA A 60 4.97 -0.67 -0.92
CA ALA A 60 6.06 -0.67 0.05
C ALA A 60 6.41 -2.11 0.45
N SER A 61 7.71 -2.40 0.53
CA SER A 61 8.20 -3.74 0.85
C SER A 61 9.60 -3.71 1.45
N GLY A 62 9.91 -4.72 2.27
CA GLY A 62 11.21 -4.92 2.91
C GLY A 62 11.36 -6.35 3.46
N GLY A 63 12.39 -6.58 4.26
CA GLY A 63 12.75 -7.87 4.85
C GLY A 63 14.13 -8.41 4.46
N MET A 64 14.94 -7.63 3.71
CA MET A 64 16.35 -7.96 3.42
C MET A 64 17.33 -7.01 4.15
N GLU A 65 16.81 -6.05 4.90
CA GLU A 65 17.58 -5.09 5.68
C GLU A 65 18.22 -5.76 6.90
N SER A 66 19.49 -5.44 7.15
CA SER A 66 20.17 -5.88 8.36
C SER A 66 19.68 -5.13 9.60
N GLY A 67 19.73 -5.79 10.76
CA GLY A 67 19.39 -5.18 12.05
C GLY A 67 17.90 -4.97 12.30
N MET A 68 17.04 -5.54 11.45
CA MET A 68 15.59 -5.56 11.67
C MET A 68 15.16 -6.77 12.50
N ALA A 69 13.97 -6.69 13.10
CA ALA A 69 13.35 -7.84 13.76
C ALA A 69 13.08 -8.98 12.76
N GLU A 70 13.09 -10.22 13.24
CA GLU A 70 12.90 -11.43 12.41
C GLU A 70 11.57 -11.41 11.64
N ASP A 71 10.52 -10.87 12.25
CA ASP A 71 9.17 -10.78 11.70
C ASP A 71 8.95 -9.55 10.80
N TYR A 72 9.93 -8.66 10.66
CA TYR A 72 9.78 -7.38 9.95
C TYR A 72 9.26 -7.55 8.51
N ALA A 73 9.68 -8.60 7.80
CA ALA A 73 9.17 -8.89 6.46
C ALA A 73 7.64 -9.12 6.47
N MET A 74 7.13 -9.87 7.46
CA MET A 74 5.70 -10.12 7.62
C MET A 74 4.97 -8.84 8.04
N THR A 75 5.51 -8.12 9.02
CA THR A 75 4.95 -6.85 9.49
C THR A 75 4.78 -5.86 8.35
N LEU A 76 5.79 -5.68 7.50
CA LEU A 76 5.73 -4.67 6.44
C LEU A 76 4.99 -5.14 5.18
N ASN A 77 5.24 -6.36 4.70
CA ASN A 77 4.72 -6.80 3.40
C ASN A 77 3.28 -7.31 3.47
N ARG A 78 2.79 -7.66 4.67
CA ARG A 78 1.41 -8.11 4.90
C ARG A 78 0.66 -7.16 5.81
N ASP A 79 1.06 -7.06 7.07
CA ASP A 79 0.21 -6.44 8.10
C ASP A 79 0.06 -4.94 7.89
N ALA A 80 1.17 -4.24 7.60
CA ALA A 80 1.17 -2.83 7.24
C ALA A 80 0.35 -2.55 5.97
N GLN A 81 0.42 -3.42 4.95
CA GLN A 81 -0.35 -3.24 3.71
C GLN A 81 -1.86 -3.39 3.96
N LEU A 82 -2.26 -4.37 4.78
CA LEU A 82 -3.65 -4.54 5.21
C LEU A 82 -4.13 -3.34 6.02
N ASN A 83 -3.31 -2.82 6.93
CA ASN A 83 -3.64 -1.65 7.73
C ASN A 83 -3.76 -0.38 6.88
N VAL A 84 -2.88 -0.19 5.90
CA VAL A 84 -2.97 0.91 4.93
C VAL A 84 -4.24 0.80 4.11
N LEU A 85 -4.59 -0.38 3.60
CA LEU A 85 -5.86 -0.60 2.89
C LEU A 85 -7.03 -0.19 3.79
N ARG A 86 -7.14 -0.76 4.99
CA ARG A 86 -8.23 -0.48 5.95
C ARG A 86 -8.36 1.01 6.26
N SER A 87 -7.24 1.69 6.47
CA SER A 87 -7.21 3.13 6.79
C SER A 87 -7.57 4.00 5.58
N ALA A 88 -7.27 3.54 4.37
CA ALA A 88 -7.61 4.22 3.12
C ALA A 88 -9.05 3.94 2.65
N LEU A 89 -9.69 2.87 3.12
CA LEU A 89 -11.05 2.50 2.68
C LEU A 89 -12.07 3.66 2.79
N PRO A 90 -12.11 4.47 3.86
CA PRO A 90 -13.02 5.63 3.94
C PRO A 90 -12.73 6.73 2.93
N LEU A 91 -11.57 6.73 2.30
CA LEU A 91 -11.15 7.71 1.29
C LEU A 91 -11.34 7.19 -0.14
N LEU A 92 -11.49 5.87 -0.34
CA LEU A 92 -11.70 5.31 -1.67
C LEU A 92 -13.04 5.79 -2.24
N THR A 93 -12.98 6.31 -3.47
CA THR A 93 -14.16 6.74 -4.23
C THR A 93 -14.93 5.54 -4.79
N GLU A 94 -16.18 5.78 -5.21
CA GLU A 94 -16.94 4.78 -5.95
C GLU A 94 -16.20 4.41 -7.24
N GLY A 95 -16.06 3.10 -7.50
CA GLY A 95 -15.26 2.60 -8.62
C GLY A 95 -13.74 2.63 -8.40
N GLY A 96 -13.29 3.03 -7.20
CA GLY A 96 -11.88 3.04 -6.82
C GLY A 96 -11.19 1.67 -6.98
N ARG A 97 -9.86 1.71 -7.11
CA ARG A 97 -9.03 0.54 -7.37
C ARG A 97 -7.91 0.41 -6.36
N VAL A 98 -7.66 -0.82 -5.91
CA VAL A 98 -6.51 -1.17 -5.08
C VAL A 98 -5.57 -2.05 -5.91
N VAL A 99 -4.31 -1.66 -6.00
CA VAL A 99 -3.25 -2.40 -6.69
C VAL A 99 -2.22 -2.82 -5.66
N PHE A 100 -1.97 -4.13 -5.54
CA PHE A 100 -0.91 -4.66 -4.70
C PHE A 100 0.29 -5.12 -5.54
N VAL A 101 1.45 -4.55 -5.28
CA VAL A 101 2.69 -4.87 -6.01
C VAL A 101 3.41 -6.03 -5.32
N THR A 102 3.19 -7.23 -5.86
CA THR A 102 3.86 -8.46 -5.42
C THR A 102 5.17 -8.70 -6.21
N SER A 103 5.66 -9.93 -6.24
CA SER A 103 6.79 -10.36 -7.07
C SER A 103 6.56 -11.76 -7.64
N HIS A 104 7.24 -12.08 -8.74
CA HIS A 104 7.19 -13.42 -9.34
C HIS A 104 7.56 -14.52 -8.32
N GLN A 105 8.65 -14.32 -7.57
CA GLN A 105 9.10 -15.28 -6.55
C GLN A 105 8.08 -15.46 -5.43
N ALA A 106 7.46 -14.36 -4.96
CA ALA A 106 6.39 -14.44 -3.96
C ALA A 106 5.17 -15.22 -4.49
N HIS A 107 4.76 -14.97 -5.74
CA HIS A 107 3.60 -15.64 -6.31
C HIS A 107 3.77 -17.17 -6.35
N PHE A 108 4.98 -17.65 -6.65
CA PHE A 108 5.30 -19.07 -6.79
C PHE A 108 6.03 -19.72 -5.60
N ILE A 109 6.18 -19.02 -4.46
CA ILE A 109 6.99 -19.50 -3.33
C ILE A 109 6.54 -20.82 -2.70
N ARG A 110 5.30 -21.26 -2.97
CA ARG A 110 4.77 -22.56 -2.51
C ARG A 110 5.19 -23.74 -3.38
N THR A 111 5.62 -23.46 -4.61
CA THR A 111 5.91 -24.48 -5.64
C THR A 111 7.33 -24.38 -6.18
N THR A 112 8.01 -23.26 -5.94
CA THR A 112 9.32 -22.96 -6.51
C THR A 112 10.22 -22.41 -5.41
N GLU A 113 11.42 -22.99 -5.29
CA GLU A 113 12.46 -22.51 -4.39
C GLU A 113 12.98 -21.13 -4.82
N THR A 114 13.50 -20.37 -3.86
CA THR A 114 14.18 -19.10 -4.11
C THR A 114 15.46 -19.00 -3.28
N MET A 115 16.21 -17.90 -3.44
CA MET A 115 17.39 -17.61 -2.63
C MET A 115 17.02 -17.57 -1.14
N PRO A 116 17.79 -18.23 -0.25
CA PRO A 116 17.50 -18.26 1.19
C PRO A 116 17.30 -16.85 1.79
N GLU A 117 18.09 -15.88 1.35
CA GLU A 117 18.04 -14.50 1.85
C GLU A 117 16.75 -13.76 1.44
N TYR A 118 16.05 -14.24 0.40
CA TYR A 118 14.80 -13.65 -0.09
C TYR A 118 13.55 -14.39 0.40
N GLU A 119 13.70 -15.58 1.00
CA GLU A 119 12.57 -16.45 1.33
C GLU A 119 11.56 -15.77 2.26
N ALA A 120 12.03 -15.06 3.28
CA ALA A 120 11.17 -14.30 4.20
C ALA A 120 10.35 -13.22 3.46
N VAL A 121 10.96 -12.52 2.50
CA VAL A 121 10.27 -11.50 1.66
C VAL A 121 9.25 -12.16 0.74
N ALA A 122 9.60 -13.26 0.08
CA ALA A 122 8.70 -13.98 -0.82
C ALA A 122 7.48 -14.52 -0.08
N ARG A 123 7.70 -15.16 1.09
CA ARG A 123 6.62 -15.71 1.93
C ARG A 123 5.71 -14.61 2.46
N SER A 124 6.27 -13.51 2.96
CA SER A 124 5.48 -12.40 3.52
C SER A 124 4.68 -11.66 2.44
N LYS A 125 5.24 -11.43 1.24
CA LYS A 125 4.48 -10.89 0.10
C LYS A 125 3.36 -11.82 -0.35
N ARG A 126 3.60 -13.15 -0.37
CA ARG A 126 2.55 -14.12 -0.69
C ARG A 126 1.42 -14.09 0.34
N ALA A 127 1.77 -13.98 1.62
CA ALA A 127 0.80 -13.85 2.69
C ALA A 127 -0.01 -12.54 2.58
N GLY A 128 0.62 -11.44 2.14
CA GLY A 128 -0.06 -10.19 1.78
C GLY A 128 -1.04 -10.37 0.61
N GLU A 129 -0.61 -11.05 -0.47
CA GLU A 129 -1.48 -11.35 -1.62
C GLU A 129 -2.71 -12.14 -1.20
N ASP A 130 -2.53 -13.22 -0.44
CA ASP A 130 -3.63 -14.07 0.01
C ASP A 130 -4.59 -13.29 0.93
N ALA A 131 -4.05 -12.56 1.92
CA ALA A 131 -4.88 -11.79 2.86
C ALA A 131 -5.64 -10.65 2.18
N LEU A 132 -5.06 -9.97 1.19
CA LEU A 132 -5.77 -8.95 0.42
C LEU A 132 -6.85 -9.55 -0.47
N ARG A 133 -6.62 -10.75 -1.03
CA ARG A 133 -7.63 -11.47 -1.81
C ARG A 133 -8.81 -11.93 -0.95
N GLU A 134 -8.56 -12.33 0.29
CA GLU A 134 -9.61 -12.70 1.25
C GLU A 134 -10.58 -11.55 1.55
N LEU A 135 -10.14 -10.29 1.39
CA LEU A 135 -10.97 -9.11 1.56
C LEU A 135 -11.82 -8.75 0.34
N ILE A 136 -11.60 -9.37 -0.83
CA ILE A 136 -12.34 -9.02 -2.06
C ILE A 136 -13.87 -9.04 -1.87
N PRO A 137 -14.48 -10.07 -1.26
CA PRO A 137 -15.93 -10.08 -1.05
C PRO A 137 -16.43 -8.88 -0.22
N GLU A 138 -15.72 -8.51 0.85
CA GLU A 138 -16.05 -7.35 1.69
C GLU A 138 -15.95 -6.04 0.89
N LEU A 139 -14.91 -5.90 0.06
CA LEU A 139 -14.70 -4.73 -0.79
C LEU A 139 -15.80 -4.61 -1.87
N ASP A 140 -16.22 -5.72 -2.46
CA ASP A 140 -17.28 -5.76 -3.48
C ASP A 140 -18.66 -5.42 -2.88
N GLU A 141 -18.96 -5.92 -1.67
CA GLU A 141 -20.17 -5.57 -0.93
C GLU A 141 -20.21 -4.07 -0.61
N ARG A 142 -19.09 -3.51 -0.14
CA ARG A 142 -18.96 -2.07 0.13
C ARG A 142 -19.17 -1.23 -1.12
N ALA A 143 -18.56 -1.62 -2.24
CA ALA A 143 -18.72 -0.91 -3.51
C ALA A 143 -20.19 -0.91 -3.98
N SER A 144 -20.86 -2.05 -3.82
CA SER A 144 -22.30 -2.20 -4.15
C SER A 144 -23.20 -1.37 -3.24
N ALA A 145 -22.86 -1.26 -1.95
CA ALA A 145 -23.59 -0.42 -1.01
C ALA A 145 -23.47 1.07 -1.36
N SER A 146 -22.27 1.55 -1.76
CA SER A 146 -22.08 2.94 -2.17
C SER A 146 -22.87 3.34 -3.43
N SER A 147 -23.07 2.42 -4.39
CA SER A 147 -23.83 2.70 -5.62
C SER A 147 -25.35 2.75 -5.43
N SER A 148 -25.86 2.37 -4.25
CA SER A 148 -27.29 2.24 -3.98
C SER A 148 -27.96 3.48 -3.36
N SER A 149 -27.21 4.56 -3.12
CA SER A 149 -27.78 5.83 -2.64
C SER A 149 -28.63 6.50 -3.75
N PRO A 150 -29.97 6.61 -3.59
CA PRO A 150 -30.79 7.32 -4.55
C PRO A 150 -30.55 8.82 -4.40
N ALA A 151 -30.35 9.52 -5.51
CA ALA A 151 -30.43 10.97 -5.55
C ALA A 151 -31.86 11.39 -5.15
N THR A 152 -31.99 12.13 -4.04
CA THR A 152 -33.18 12.93 -3.71
C THR A 152 -33.03 14.34 -4.25
#